data_AF-A0A9C9GB54-F1
#
_entry.id   AF-A0A9C9GB54-F1
#
_cell.length_a   1.000
_cell.length_b   1.000
_cell.length_c   1.000
_cell.angle_alpha   90.00
_cell.angle_beta   90.00
_cell.angle_gamma   90.00
#
_symmetry.space_group_name_H-M   'P 1'
#
loop_
_entity.id
_entity.type
_entity.pdbx_description
1 polymer ?
#
loop_
_entity_poly.entity_id
_entity_poly.type
_entity_poly.pdbx_seq_one_letter_code
_entity_poly.pdbx_strand_id
1 'polypeptide(L)'
;MNQQIVSDRITLWLEPGRKKFTRIISRSSGIRFVLLSLTNISGVVLMLSPLLTLAAASGGAVYLYNHVQGPLDWFVIEVLGAVSLFSGFLTVQLYFSRPDAPLGVAIEHQHAPELFSMLERRIAHFRIRPIDSLALTPEVELEIKATPRWPVPLIHTYTLCTGAPLLFFMSSGQFRLALAGAIAATAQIRRSWSGWLVQASEDWPVIVATLEKRPSLLAKVLLKPVVWIDRVAHTLSEELRTDSRQAQSRWVLENTDEQAAVEYLSNQVIAATFLNKQYWPMIYKAAERCPTPVVKPFVHFGLLMERLLNEHTARRWLLQAQSHGDGGSQPGLRDLLAESGIDHLHWSQPPQANAFQNLFASTDILKSLDTLWQAVIEPEWNQRHTRFQNDRLRFEKLQTRAGQQALRGDSARRYIKLVGRFMDREKAVTVYRNMYQANLNDAGLCFNSGCEMLKSGQLREGYEALQRAAELDSSLANRAHAMINEHRHAWIHEDNKMAKQAC
;
A
#
# COMPACT_ATOMS: atom_id res chain seq x y z
N MET A 1 -40.69 2.51 15.99
CA MET A 1 -40.12 3.70 16.64
C MET A 1 -39.50 3.44 18.03
N ASN A 2 -39.72 2.29 18.69
CA ASN A 2 -39.18 2.00 20.04
C ASN A 2 -37.89 1.15 20.10
N GLN A 3 -37.43 0.51 19.02
CA GLN A 3 -36.18 -0.29 19.03
C GLN A 3 -34.91 0.52 18.73
N GLN A 4 -35.00 1.60 17.93
CA GLN A 4 -33.85 2.48 17.65
C GLN A 4 -33.41 3.29 18.88
N ILE A 5 -34.35 3.70 19.74
CA ILE A 5 -34.05 4.50 20.94
C ILE A 5 -33.31 3.67 22.01
N VAL A 6 -33.55 2.35 22.05
CA VAL A 6 -32.85 1.43 22.96
C VAL A 6 -31.44 1.10 22.45
N SER A 7 -31.27 0.92 21.13
CA SER A 7 -29.96 0.79 20.47
C SER A 7 -29.05 2.01 20.69
N ASP A 8 -29.59 3.22 20.57
CA ASP A 8 -28.83 4.46 20.71
C ASP A 8 -28.47 4.78 22.16
N ARG A 9 -29.29 4.38 23.14
CA ARG A 9 -28.93 4.53 24.58
C ARG A 9 -27.86 3.54 25.04
N ILE A 10 -27.86 2.32 24.51
CA ILE A 10 -26.86 1.30 24.87
C ILE A 10 -25.48 1.68 24.29
N THR A 11 -25.43 2.26 23.09
CA THR A 11 -24.18 2.73 22.48
C THR A 11 -23.59 3.96 23.19
N LEU A 12 -24.42 4.91 23.64
CA LEU A 12 -23.99 6.08 24.41
C LEU A 12 -23.45 5.75 25.81
N TRP A 13 -23.96 4.71 26.47
CA TRP A 13 -23.44 4.26 27.78
C TRP A 13 -22.13 3.48 27.68
N LEU A 14 -21.90 2.78 26.57
CA LEU A 14 -20.67 2.00 26.34
C LEU A 14 -19.51 2.83 25.80
N GLU A 15 -19.75 4.00 25.22
CA GLU A 15 -18.70 4.88 24.69
C GLU A 15 -17.62 5.32 25.70
N PRO A 16 -17.96 5.81 26.91
CA PRO A 16 -16.94 6.22 27.88
C PRO A 16 -16.16 5.01 28.41
N GLY A 17 -16.81 3.86 28.59
CA GLY A 17 -16.16 2.59 28.92
C GLY A 17 -15.21 2.11 27.83
N ARG A 18 -15.63 2.18 26.56
CA ARG A 18 -14.83 1.83 25.39
C ARG A 18 -13.61 2.73 25.22
N LYS A 19 -13.76 4.05 25.40
CA LYS A 19 -12.65 5.03 25.35
C LYS A 19 -11.66 4.86 26.52
N LYS A 20 -12.15 4.50 27.71
CA LYS A 20 -11.31 4.20 28.88
C LYS A 20 -10.58 2.86 28.72
N PHE A 21 -11.26 1.85 28.17
CA PHE A 21 -10.70 0.53 27.88
C PHE A 21 -9.64 0.59 26.77
N THR A 22 -9.88 1.34 25.69
CA THR A 22 -8.86 1.57 24.64
C THR A 22 -7.66 2.36 25.16
N ARG A 23 -7.84 3.27 26.13
CA ARG A 23 -6.72 3.95 26.83
C ARG A 23 -5.95 3.06 27.81
N ILE A 24 -6.59 2.05 28.41
CA ILE A 24 -5.93 1.10 29.32
C ILE A 24 -5.15 0.05 28.51
N ILE A 25 -5.77 -0.50 27.46
CA ILE A 25 -5.09 -1.33 26.45
C ILE A 25 -3.92 -0.54 25.84
N SER A 26 -4.17 0.73 25.52
CA SER A 26 -3.22 1.85 25.44
C SER A 26 -1.83 1.69 26.03
N ARG A 27 -1.87 1.40 27.32
CA ARG A 27 -0.84 1.81 28.28
C ARG A 27 -0.06 0.62 28.83
N SER A 28 -0.51 -0.60 28.52
CA SER A 28 0.12 -1.83 28.99
C SER A 28 0.38 -2.78 27.82
N SER A 29 1.66 -2.91 27.45
CA SER A 29 2.12 -3.83 26.40
C SER A 29 1.74 -5.29 26.69
N GLY A 30 1.78 -5.70 27.96
CA GLY A 30 1.37 -7.05 28.38
C GLY A 30 -0.10 -7.38 28.12
N ILE A 31 -1.04 -6.45 28.36
CA ILE A 31 -2.47 -6.70 28.12
C ILE A 31 -2.76 -6.76 26.62
N ARG A 32 -2.13 -5.89 25.82
CA ARG A 32 -2.22 -5.95 24.34
C ARG A 32 -1.74 -7.30 23.82
N PHE A 33 -0.62 -7.78 24.34
CA PHE A 33 -0.04 -9.06 23.95
C PHE A 33 -0.98 -10.24 24.25
N VAL A 34 -1.57 -10.28 25.44
CA VAL A 34 -2.55 -11.31 25.83
C VAL A 34 -3.80 -11.22 24.97
N LEU A 35 -4.33 -10.02 24.75
CA LEU A 35 -5.54 -9.83 23.94
C LEU A 35 -5.29 -10.22 22.48
N LEU A 36 -4.15 -9.84 21.91
CA LEU A 36 -3.74 -10.24 20.56
C LEU A 36 -3.62 -11.76 20.46
N SER A 37 -3.03 -12.41 21.47
CA SER A 37 -2.94 -13.87 21.54
C SER A 37 -4.32 -14.53 21.54
N LEU A 38 -5.24 -14.05 22.38
CA LEU A 38 -6.61 -14.57 22.45
C LEU A 38 -7.37 -14.32 21.13
N THR A 39 -7.20 -13.16 20.51
CA THR A 39 -7.82 -12.85 19.21
C THR A 39 -7.30 -13.79 18.12
N ASN A 40 -5.99 -13.98 17.99
CA ASN A 40 -5.41 -14.89 17.00
C ASN A 40 -5.82 -16.35 17.24
N ILE A 41 -5.77 -16.83 18.49
CA ILE A 41 -6.19 -18.18 18.85
C ILE A 41 -7.68 -18.39 18.55
N SER A 42 -8.55 -17.42 18.90
CA SER A 42 -9.98 -17.53 18.59
C SER A 42 -10.25 -17.58 17.08
N GLY A 43 -9.47 -16.86 16.27
CA GLY A 43 -9.54 -16.94 14.82
C GLY A 43 -9.10 -18.29 14.27
N VAL A 44 -8.02 -18.86 14.79
CA VAL A 44 -7.57 -20.21 14.41
C VAL A 44 -8.64 -21.24 14.75
N VAL A 45 -9.22 -21.18 15.96
CA VAL A 45 -10.30 -22.09 16.38
C VAL A 45 -11.54 -21.91 15.51
N LEU A 46 -11.90 -20.68 15.17
CA LEU A 46 -13.04 -20.39 14.28
C LEU A 46 -12.83 -21.02 12.90
N MET A 47 -11.65 -20.88 12.31
CA MET A 47 -11.36 -21.45 10.98
C MET A 47 -11.24 -22.98 11.00
N LEU A 48 -10.77 -23.56 12.09
CA LEU A 48 -10.70 -25.02 12.27
C LEU A 48 -12.02 -25.62 12.74
N SER A 49 -13.03 -24.80 13.09
CA SER A 49 -14.31 -25.28 13.64
C SER A 49 -15.04 -26.28 12.73
N PRO A 50 -15.04 -26.19 11.38
CA PRO A 50 -15.62 -27.23 10.55
C PRO A 50 -14.87 -28.56 10.70
N LEU A 51 -13.54 -28.55 10.64
CA LEU A 51 -12.75 -29.78 10.79
C LEU A 51 -12.95 -30.43 12.17
N LEU A 52 -12.97 -29.62 13.24
CA LEU A 52 -13.17 -30.09 14.61
C LEU A 52 -14.58 -30.66 14.82
N THR A 53 -15.61 -29.99 14.29
CA THR A 53 -17.00 -30.47 14.38
C THR A 53 -17.23 -31.73 13.55
N LEU A 54 -16.59 -31.86 12.38
CA LEU A 54 -16.61 -33.07 11.58
C LEU A 54 -16.03 -34.26 12.35
N ALA A 55 -14.85 -34.09 12.96
CA ALA A 55 -14.20 -35.15 13.75
C ALA A 55 -15.02 -35.54 14.99
N ALA A 56 -15.55 -34.55 15.72
CA ALA A 56 -16.38 -34.80 16.89
C ALA A 56 -17.73 -35.46 16.55
N ALA A 57 -18.42 -34.99 15.50
CA ALA A 57 -19.72 -35.52 15.10
C ALA A 57 -19.60 -36.94 14.53
N SER A 58 -18.59 -37.20 13.69
CA SER A 58 -18.33 -38.54 13.17
C SER A 58 -17.93 -39.53 14.28
N GLY A 59 -17.02 -39.12 15.18
CA GLY A 59 -16.63 -39.93 16.34
C GLY A 59 -17.81 -40.22 17.28
N GLY A 60 -18.64 -39.21 17.57
CA GLY A 60 -19.84 -39.35 18.39
C GLY A 60 -20.87 -40.28 17.77
N ALA A 61 -21.10 -40.18 16.46
CA ALA A 61 -22.03 -41.06 15.75
C ALA A 61 -21.56 -42.52 15.79
N VAL A 62 -20.25 -42.78 15.58
CA VAL A 62 -19.67 -44.13 15.67
C VAL A 62 -19.76 -44.68 17.10
N TYR A 63 -19.46 -43.85 18.11
CA TYR A 63 -19.55 -44.26 19.51
C TYR A 63 -20.98 -44.65 19.91
N LEU A 64 -21.96 -43.82 19.56
CA LEU A 64 -23.38 -44.06 19.84
C LEU A 64 -23.91 -45.27 19.07
N TYR A 65 -23.50 -45.46 17.81
CA TYR A 65 -23.85 -46.64 17.02
C TYR A 65 -23.43 -47.95 17.70
N ASN A 66 -22.29 -47.96 18.41
CA ASN A 66 -21.81 -49.13 19.15
C ASN A 66 -22.47 -49.32 20.54
N HIS A 67 -23.20 -48.30 21.05
CA HIS A 67 -23.80 -48.30 22.40
C HIS A 67 -25.29 -47.96 22.37
N VAL A 68 -26.00 -48.28 21.28
CA VAL A 68 -27.42 -47.96 21.13
C VAL A 68 -28.23 -48.68 22.21
N GLN A 69 -28.96 -47.93 23.03
CA GLN A 69 -29.84 -48.45 24.08
C GLN A 69 -31.32 -48.11 23.81
N GLY A 70 -31.62 -47.13 22.95
CA GLY A 70 -33.00 -46.78 22.63
C GLY A 70 -33.21 -45.98 21.32
N PRO A 71 -34.48 -45.68 20.99
CA PRO A 71 -34.84 -44.97 19.75
C PRO A 71 -34.39 -43.50 19.72
N LEU A 72 -34.16 -42.87 20.88
CA LEU A 72 -33.58 -41.53 20.95
C LEU A 72 -32.13 -41.50 20.44
N ASP A 73 -31.38 -42.58 20.61
CA ASP A 73 -29.99 -42.67 20.13
C ASP A 73 -29.93 -42.66 18.60
N TRP A 74 -30.90 -43.29 17.93
CA TRP A 74 -31.02 -43.25 16.47
C TRP A 74 -31.26 -41.84 15.94
N PHE A 75 -32.13 -41.06 16.58
CA PHE A 75 -32.35 -39.66 16.22
C PHE A 75 -31.07 -38.83 16.39
N VAL A 76 -30.33 -39.03 17.49
CA VAL A 76 -29.06 -38.33 17.73
C VAL A 76 -28.01 -38.72 16.68
N ILE A 77 -27.93 -40.00 16.30
CA ILE A 77 -27.04 -40.47 15.24
C ILE A 77 -27.39 -39.80 13.90
N GLU A 78 -28.67 -39.70 13.53
CA GLU A 78 -29.10 -39.00 12.31
C GLU A 78 -28.71 -37.52 12.32
N VAL A 79 -28.94 -36.82 13.45
CA VAL A 79 -28.54 -35.42 13.62
C VAL A 79 -27.03 -35.26 13.51
N LEU A 80 -26.24 -36.12 14.17
CA LEU A 80 -24.77 -36.09 14.08
C LEU A 80 -24.29 -36.41 12.67
N GLY A 81 -24.97 -37.31 11.95
CA GLY A 81 -24.72 -37.59 10.55
C GLY A 81 -24.94 -36.36 9.66
N ALA A 82 -26.06 -35.66 9.84
CA ALA A 82 -26.35 -34.41 9.11
C ALA A 82 -25.33 -33.30 9.42
N VAL A 83 -24.96 -33.13 10.69
CA VAL A 83 -23.92 -32.16 11.11
C VAL A 83 -22.56 -32.53 10.50
N SER A 84 -22.21 -33.81 10.50
CA SER A 84 -20.97 -34.33 9.89
C SER A 84 -20.94 -34.03 8.38
N LEU A 85 -22.02 -34.29 7.64
CA LEU A 85 -22.11 -33.98 6.21
C LEU A 85 -21.98 -32.48 5.93
N PHE A 86 -22.70 -31.65 6.68
CA PHE A 86 -22.63 -30.19 6.53
C PHE A 86 -21.22 -29.67 6.83
N SER A 87 -20.60 -30.18 7.89
CA SER A 87 -19.25 -29.77 8.29
C SER A 87 -18.15 -30.29 7.35
N GLY A 88 -18.31 -31.49 6.83
CA GLY A 88 -17.47 -32.05 5.77
C GLY A 88 -17.51 -31.20 4.51
N PHE A 89 -18.70 -30.76 4.10
CA PHE A 89 -18.87 -29.84 2.98
C PHE A 89 -18.15 -28.49 3.20
N LEU A 90 -18.27 -27.89 4.39
CA LEU A 90 -17.55 -26.66 4.73
C LEU A 90 -16.03 -26.87 4.76
N THR A 91 -15.55 -28.01 5.25
CA THR A 91 -14.13 -28.37 5.26
C THR A 91 -13.55 -28.48 3.85
N VAL A 92 -14.32 -29.08 2.92
CA VAL A 92 -13.95 -29.13 1.50
C VAL A 92 -13.89 -27.73 0.88
N GLN A 93 -14.85 -26.85 1.20
CA GLN A 93 -14.79 -25.46 0.74
C GLN A 93 -13.55 -24.73 1.28
N LEU A 94 -13.19 -24.95 2.55
CA LEU A 94 -11.98 -24.39 3.16
C LEU A 94 -10.72 -24.86 2.42
N TYR A 95 -10.65 -26.16 2.09
CA TYR A 95 -9.55 -26.74 1.33
C TYR A 95 -9.38 -26.13 -0.07
N PHE A 96 -10.49 -25.80 -0.75
CA PHE A 96 -10.45 -25.13 -2.05
C PHE A 96 -10.22 -23.62 -1.96
N SER A 97 -10.33 -23.01 -0.78
CA SER A 97 -10.16 -21.57 -0.57
C SER A 97 -8.73 -21.25 -0.13
N ARG A 98 -7.74 -21.74 -0.90
CA ARG A 98 -6.33 -21.51 -0.59
C ARG A 98 -5.88 -20.11 -1.02
N PRO A 99 -5.08 -19.43 -0.18
CA PRO A 99 -4.42 -18.18 -0.55
C PRO A 99 -3.55 -18.33 -1.80
N ASP A 100 -3.52 -17.26 -2.60
CA ASP A 100 -2.66 -17.17 -3.76
C ASP A 100 -1.21 -16.91 -3.31
N ALA A 101 -0.22 -17.41 -4.07
CA ALA A 101 1.19 -17.10 -3.86
C ALA A 101 1.46 -15.60 -4.06
N PRO A 102 2.54 -15.04 -3.48
CA PRO A 102 2.89 -13.65 -3.68
C PRO A 102 3.12 -13.35 -5.17
N LEU A 103 2.69 -12.16 -5.59
CA LEU A 103 2.76 -11.75 -6.98
C LEU A 103 4.21 -11.60 -7.44
N GLY A 104 4.64 -12.39 -8.42
CA GLY A 104 5.98 -12.29 -9.00
C GLY A 104 6.26 -13.39 -10.01
N VAL A 105 7.40 -13.28 -10.67
CA VAL A 105 7.91 -14.29 -11.61
C VAL A 105 8.80 -15.25 -10.83
N ALA A 106 8.54 -16.55 -10.92
CA ALA A 106 9.37 -17.56 -10.26
C ALA A 106 10.81 -17.51 -10.79
N ILE A 107 11.77 -17.39 -9.87
CA ILE A 107 13.19 -17.44 -10.20
C ILE A 107 13.63 -18.91 -10.12
N GLU A 108 13.85 -19.51 -11.27
CA GLU A 108 14.41 -20.86 -11.34
C GLU A 108 15.95 -20.83 -11.20
N HIS A 109 16.53 -21.94 -10.76
CA HIS A 109 17.98 -22.06 -10.52
C HIS A 109 18.83 -21.67 -11.73
N GLN A 110 18.36 -22.00 -12.94
CA GLN A 110 19.04 -21.67 -14.20
C GLN A 110 19.21 -20.18 -14.46
N HIS A 111 18.32 -19.33 -13.93
CA HIS A 111 18.34 -17.89 -14.18
C HIS A 111 19.30 -17.13 -13.26
N ALA A 112 19.54 -17.64 -12.05
CA ALA A 112 20.33 -16.97 -11.02
C ALA A 112 21.07 -17.96 -10.08
N PRO A 113 22.02 -18.77 -10.59
CA PRO A 113 22.70 -19.79 -9.79
C PRO A 113 23.46 -19.20 -8.59
N GLU A 114 24.03 -17.99 -8.74
CA GLU A 114 24.73 -17.33 -7.65
C GLU A 114 23.78 -17.01 -6.48
N LEU A 115 22.55 -16.55 -6.78
CA LEU A 115 21.54 -16.25 -5.76
C LEU A 115 21.18 -17.48 -4.93
N PHE A 116 20.96 -18.62 -5.59
CA PHE A 116 20.69 -19.89 -4.89
C PHE A 116 21.88 -20.31 -4.02
N SER A 117 23.11 -20.21 -4.52
CA SER A 117 24.31 -20.53 -3.74
C SER A 117 24.48 -19.64 -2.50
N MET A 118 24.11 -18.36 -2.61
CA MET A 118 24.17 -17.41 -1.51
C MET A 118 23.10 -17.73 -0.48
N LEU A 119 21.89 -18.07 -0.95
CA LEU A 119 20.76 -18.43 -0.12
C LEU A 119 21.04 -19.70 0.70
N GLU A 120 21.51 -20.77 0.06
CA GLU A 120 21.83 -22.03 0.74
C GLU A 120 22.88 -21.83 1.85
N ARG A 121 23.95 -21.09 1.57
CA ARG A 121 25.00 -20.75 2.54
C ARG A 121 24.43 -20.03 3.76
N ARG A 122 23.51 -19.09 3.56
CA ARG A 122 22.91 -18.31 4.65
C ARG A 122 21.84 -19.09 5.41
N ILE A 123 21.02 -19.90 4.73
CA ILE A 123 20.05 -20.80 5.36
C ILE A 123 20.77 -21.77 6.31
N ALA A 124 21.89 -22.35 5.88
CA ALA A 124 22.69 -23.24 6.71
C ALA A 124 23.29 -22.51 7.93
N HIS A 125 23.78 -21.28 7.75
CA HIS A 125 24.34 -20.47 8.83
C HIS A 125 23.30 -20.13 9.91
N PHE A 126 22.12 -19.65 9.51
CA PHE A 126 21.05 -19.27 10.45
C PHE A 126 20.21 -20.46 10.94
N ARG A 127 20.43 -21.67 10.39
CA ARG A 127 19.69 -22.90 10.69
C ARG A 127 18.17 -22.70 10.57
N ILE A 128 17.74 -22.09 9.48
CA ILE A 128 16.31 -21.96 9.16
C ILE A 128 15.86 -23.08 8.22
N ARG A 129 14.56 -23.37 8.22
CA ARG A 129 13.95 -24.26 7.22
C ARG A 129 14.22 -23.70 5.81
N PRO A 130 14.45 -24.54 4.79
CA PRO A 130 14.61 -24.08 3.42
C PRO A 130 13.43 -23.19 2.98
N ILE A 131 13.76 -22.21 2.13
CA ILE A 131 12.79 -21.36 1.44
C ILE A 131 12.19 -22.19 0.31
N ASP A 132 10.85 -22.18 0.19
CA ASP A 132 10.13 -23.05 -0.73
C ASP A 132 10.18 -22.53 -2.17
N SER A 133 10.17 -21.21 -2.37
CA SER A 133 10.22 -20.58 -3.70
C SER A 133 10.93 -19.22 -3.69
N LEU A 134 11.45 -18.82 -4.84
CA LEU A 134 12.01 -17.48 -5.07
C LEU A 134 11.14 -16.78 -6.13
N ALA A 135 10.81 -15.51 -5.90
CA ALA A 135 9.99 -14.72 -6.80
C ALA A 135 10.61 -13.33 -7.03
N LEU A 136 10.70 -12.93 -8.30
CA LEU A 136 11.04 -11.57 -8.71
C LEU A 136 9.77 -10.72 -8.75
N THR A 137 9.70 -9.66 -7.94
CA THR A 137 8.49 -8.84 -7.73
C THR A 137 8.67 -7.42 -8.31
N PRO A 138 7.58 -6.71 -8.63
CA PRO A 138 7.63 -5.34 -9.12
C PRO A 138 7.86 -4.29 -8.00
N GLU A 139 7.84 -4.72 -6.73
CA GLU A 139 7.87 -3.86 -5.54
C GLU A 139 9.31 -3.53 -5.11
N VAL A 140 9.49 -2.54 -4.22
CA VAL A 140 10.82 -2.18 -3.65
C VAL A 140 10.99 -2.90 -2.33
N GLU A 141 11.21 -4.21 -2.39
CA GLU A 141 11.32 -5.04 -1.21
C GLU A 141 12.37 -6.15 -1.41
N LEU A 142 13.00 -6.56 -0.31
CA LEU A 142 13.80 -7.79 -0.26
C LEU A 142 13.45 -8.48 1.06
N GLU A 143 12.40 -9.30 1.03
CA GLU A 143 11.89 -9.95 2.22
C GLU A 143 11.45 -11.39 1.94
N ILE A 144 11.38 -12.19 3.00
CA ILE A 144 10.85 -13.55 2.93
C ILE A 144 9.39 -13.50 3.39
N LYS A 145 8.47 -13.47 2.43
CA LYS A 145 7.03 -13.49 2.71
C LYS A 145 6.61 -14.90 3.12
N ALA A 146 5.96 -15.01 4.27
CA ALA A 146 5.24 -16.20 4.68
C ALA A 146 3.80 -16.12 4.17
N THR A 147 3.37 -17.10 3.38
CA THR A 147 2.00 -17.20 2.88
C THR A 147 1.33 -18.44 3.47
N PRO A 148 0.18 -18.31 4.13
CA PRO A 148 -0.50 -19.46 4.71
C PRO A 148 -0.99 -20.40 3.59
N ARG A 149 -0.66 -21.69 3.70
CA ARG A 149 -1.01 -22.71 2.69
C ARG A 149 -2.51 -22.94 2.62
N TRP A 150 -3.15 -22.88 3.79
CA TRP A 150 -4.58 -23.00 4.01
C TRP A 150 -5.07 -21.66 4.57
N PRO A 151 -6.38 -21.35 4.55
CA PRO A 151 -6.93 -20.11 5.12
C PRO A 151 -6.92 -20.11 6.67
N VAL A 152 -5.78 -20.47 7.27
CA VAL A 152 -5.50 -20.55 8.71
C VAL A 152 -4.03 -20.14 8.95
N PRO A 153 -3.71 -19.27 9.93
CA PRO A 153 -2.36 -18.77 10.19
C PRO A 153 -1.46 -19.77 10.96
N LEU A 154 -1.30 -20.99 10.43
CA LEU A 154 -0.53 -22.06 11.09
C LEU A 154 0.56 -22.68 10.20
N ILE A 155 0.25 -22.96 8.94
CA ILE A 155 1.15 -23.66 8.04
C ILE A 155 1.46 -22.73 6.87
N HIS A 156 2.73 -22.34 6.74
CA HIS A 156 3.17 -21.36 5.75
C HIS A 156 4.08 -21.98 4.70
N THR A 157 4.01 -21.40 3.50
CA THR A 157 5.03 -21.50 2.46
C THR A 157 5.83 -20.21 2.51
N TYR A 158 7.16 -20.31 2.45
CA TYR A 158 8.04 -19.16 2.51
C TYR A 158 8.62 -18.88 1.14
N THR A 159 8.35 -17.67 0.65
CA THR A 159 8.86 -17.20 -0.64
C THR A 159 9.81 -16.04 -0.42
N LEU A 160 11.01 -16.11 -0.97
CA LEU A 160 11.89 -14.95 -1.05
C LEU A 160 11.38 -14.03 -2.17
N CYS A 161 10.83 -12.88 -1.78
CA CYS A 161 10.39 -11.84 -2.69
C CYS A 161 11.54 -10.87 -2.91
N THR A 162 12.06 -10.85 -4.13
CA THR A 162 13.14 -9.95 -4.54
C THR A 162 12.58 -8.91 -5.51
N GLY A 163 12.51 -7.67 -5.07
CA GLY A 163 12.06 -6.54 -5.87
C GLY A 163 13.03 -6.22 -6.99
N ALA A 164 12.60 -6.36 -8.25
CA ALA A 164 13.43 -6.03 -9.40
C ALA A 164 13.99 -4.60 -9.36
N PRO A 165 13.18 -3.55 -9.03
CA PRO A 165 13.69 -2.19 -8.97
C PRO A 165 14.81 -2.02 -7.93
N LEU A 166 14.69 -2.65 -6.76
CA LEU A 166 15.66 -2.54 -5.66
C LEU A 166 17.05 -3.04 -6.07
N LEU A 167 17.12 -4.08 -6.90
CA LEU A 167 18.37 -4.63 -7.40
C LEU A 167 19.20 -3.64 -8.25
N PHE A 168 18.57 -2.62 -8.85
CA PHE A 168 19.27 -1.57 -9.60
C PHE A 168 19.87 -0.49 -8.70
N PHE A 169 19.36 -0.34 -7.47
CA PHE A 169 19.88 0.63 -6.49
C PHE A 169 20.98 0.05 -5.60
N MET A 170 21.16 -1.27 -5.57
CA MET A 170 22.09 -1.94 -4.66
C MET A 170 23.28 -2.53 -5.39
N SER A 171 24.45 -2.49 -4.75
CA SER A 171 25.62 -3.24 -5.20
C SER A 171 25.47 -4.72 -4.85
N SER A 172 26.26 -5.60 -5.48
CA SER A 172 26.24 -7.04 -5.12
C SER A 172 26.56 -7.26 -3.64
N GLY A 173 27.51 -6.52 -3.07
CA GLY A 173 27.84 -6.56 -1.64
C GLY A 173 26.67 -6.17 -0.74
N GLN A 174 26.03 -5.04 -1.05
CA GLN A 174 24.84 -4.57 -0.32
C GLN A 174 23.68 -5.57 -0.42
N PHE A 175 23.47 -6.18 -1.59
CA PHE A 175 22.49 -7.24 -1.75
C PHE A 175 22.81 -8.47 -0.88
N ARG A 176 24.07 -8.89 -0.78
CA ARG A 176 24.47 -10.02 0.09
C ARG A 176 24.15 -9.74 1.56
N LEU A 177 24.38 -8.50 2.01
CA LEU A 177 24.07 -8.05 3.37
C LEU A 177 22.56 -7.98 3.60
N ALA A 178 21.82 -7.37 2.67
CA ALA A 178 20.38 -7.24 2.74
C ALA A 178 19.68 -8.61 2.76
N LEU A 179 20.16 -9.58 1.96
CA LEU A 179 19.67 -10.96 1.96
C LEU A 179 19.95 -11.66 3.29
N ALA A 180 21.14 -11.47 3.86
CA ALA A 180 21.46 -12.01 5.18
C ALA A 180 20.56 -11.41 6.27
N GLY A 181 20.28 -10.11 6.22
CA GLY A 181 19.33 -9.44 7.11
C GLY A 181 17.90 -9.96 6.97
N ALA A 182 17.42 -10.19 5.74
CA ALA A 182 16.10 -10.77 5.50
C ALA A 182 15.97 -12.18 6.13
N ILE A 183 17.01 -13.00 5.98
CA ILE A 183 17.08 -14.34 6.56
C ILE A 183 17.15 -14.28 8.09
N ALA A 184 17.96 -13.39 8.64
CA ALA A 184 18.11 -13.21 10.09
C ALA A 184 16.81 -12.72 10.74
N ALA A 185 16.16 -11.71 10.15
CA ALA A 185 14.85 -11.22 10.60
C ALA A 185 13.80 -12.34 10.58
N THR A 186 13.77 -13.14 9.51
CA THR A 186 12.87 -14.29 9.40
C THR A 186 13.17 -15.35 10.47
N ALA A 187 14.44 -15.61 10.76
CA ALA A 187 14.84 -16.55 11.82
C ALA A 187 14.35 -16.08 13.20
N GLN A 188 14.41 -14.78 13.48
CA GLN A 188 13.95 -14.18 14.74
C GLN A 188 12.42 -14.26 14.89
N ILE A 189 11.68 -13.93 13.83
CA ILE A 189 10.21 -14.02 13.82
C ILE A 189 9.76 -15.47 14.09
N ARG A 190 10.39 -16.45 13.45
CA ARG A 190 10.00 -17.87 13.61
C ARG A 190 10.30 -18.46 14.99
N ARG A 191 11.33 -17.97 15.68
CA ARG A 191 11.74 -18.51 16.99
C ARG A 191 10.91 -17.94 18.15
N SER A 192 10.22 -16.83 17.94
CA SER A 192 9.55 -16.09 19.00
C SER A 192 8.02 -16.23 18.93
N TRP A 193 7.38 -16.29 20.11
CA TRP A 193 5.93 -16.27 20.21
C TRP A 193 5.35 -14.93 19.71
N SER A 194 6.05 -13.81 19.99
CA SER A 194 5.72 -12.50 19.42
C SER A 194 5.76 -12.50 17.90
N GLY A 195 6.74 -13.16 17.29
CA GLY A 195 6.83 -13.30 15.84
C GLY A 195 5.69 -14.12 15.24
N TRP A 196 5.22 -15.18 15.91
CA TRP A 196 4.00 -15.88 15.48
C TRP A 196 2.77 -14.97 15.54
N LEU A 197 2.61 -14.15 16.58
CA LEU A 197 1.49 -13.20 16.67
C LEU A 197 1.51 -12.15 15.57
N VAL A 198 2.70 -11.64 15.24
CA VAL A 198 2.92 -10.72 14.12
C VAL A 198 2.53 -11.40 12.82
N GLN A 199 3.06 -12.60 12.54
CA GLN A 199 2.74 -13.35 11.33
C GLN A 199 1.23 -13.61 11.21
N ALA A 200 0.58 -14.07 12.29
CA ALA A 200 -0.85 -14.33 12.28
C ALA A 200 -1.66 -13.06 12.01
N SER A 201 -1.21 -11.91 12.51
CA SER A 201 -1.86 -10.62 12.23
C SER A 201 -1.73 -10.18 10.76
N GLU A 202 -0.66 -10.59 10.07
CA GLU A 202 -0.43 -10.30 8.66
C GLU A 202 -1.13 -11.30 7.73
N ASP A 203 -1.41 -12.51 8.23
CA ASP A 203 -2.15 -13.54 7.49
C ASP A 203 -3.66 -13.21 7.37
N TRP A 204 -4.27 -12.58 8.39
CA TRP A 204 -5.71 -12.30 8.38
C TRP A 204 -6.19 -11.49 7.16
N PRO A 205 -5.53 -10.39 6.75
CA PRO A 205 -5.87 -9.69 5.52
C PRO A 205 -5.84 -10.59 4.28
N VAL A 206 -4.83 -11.46 4.17
CA VAL A 206 -4.68 -12.41 3.04
C VAL A 206 -5.83 -13.41 3.03
N ILE A 207 -6.22 -13.91 4.20
CA ILE A 207 -7.34 -14.83 4.39
C ILE A 207 -8.67 -14.14 4.03
N VAL A 208 -8.90 -12.92 4.50
CA VAL A 208 -10.10 -12.13 4.17
C VAL A 208 -10.20 -11.92 2.66
N ALA A 209 -9.13 -11.47 2.01
CA ALA A 209 -9.10 -11.27 0.56
C ALA A 209 -9.39 -12.57 -0.22
N THR A 210 -8.90 -13.71 0.29
CA THR A 210 -9.16 -15.03 -0.32
C THR A 210 -10.65 -15.41 -0.24
N LEU A 211 -11.30 -15.15 0.91
CA LEU A 211 -12.73 -15.41 1.11
C LEU A 211 -13.62 -14.47 0.29
N GLU A 212 -13.22 -13.20 0.12
CA GLU A 212 -13.96 -12.23 -0.69
C GLU A 212 -13.91 -12.56 -2.19
N LYS A 213 -12.74 -13.00 -2.69
CA LYS A 213 -12.56 -13.41 -4.09
C LYS A 213 -13.41 -14.63 -4.47
N ARG A 214 -13.68 -15.54 -3.53
CA ARG A 214 -14.35 -16.83 -3.78
C ARG A 214 -15.66 -16.93 -2.98
N PRO A 215 -16.77 -16.36 -3.48
CA PRO A 215 -18.05 -16.37 -2.77
C PRO A 215 -18.56 -17.81 -2.61
N SER A 216 -18.52 -18.31 -1.39
CA SER A 216 -18.92 -19.66 -0.99
C SER A 216 -19.84 -19.64 0.24
N LEU A 217 -20.44 -20.77 0.60
CA LEU A 217 -21.25 -20.85 1.82
C LEU A 217 -20.36 -20.63 3.06
N LEU A 218 -19.14 -21.16 3.05
CA LEU A 218 -18.11 -20.89 4.04
C LEU A 218 -17.82 -19.38 4.15
N ALA A 219 -17.57 -18.70 3.02
CA ALA A 219 -17.31 -17.27 3.03
C ALA A 219 -18.49 -16.48 3.64
N LYS A 220 -19.75 -16.85 3.34
CA LYS A 220 -20.91 -16.17 3.93
C LYS A 220 -20.98 -16.31 5.45
N VAL A 221 -20.59 -17.45 6.00
CA VAL A 221 -20.62 -17.73 7.45
C VAL A 221 -19.41 -17.11 8.17
N LEU A 222 -18.21 -17.27 7.61
CA LEU A 222 -16.96 -16.92 8.29
C LEU A 222 -16.41 -15.53 7.96
N LEU A 223 -16.80 -14.89 6.87
CA LEU A 223 -16.21 -13.61 6.45
C LEU A 223 -16.38 -12.52 7.52
N LYS A 224 -17.60 -12.34 8.05
CA LYS A 224 -17.89 -11.30 9.05
C LYS A 224 -17.04 -11.44 10.33
N PRO A 225 -17.00 -12.62 10.99
CA PRO A 225 -16.17 -12.77 12.18
C PRO A 225 -14.67 -12.66 11.86
N VAL A 226 -14.20 -13.16 10.71
CA VAL A 226 -12.79 -13.06 10.32
C VAL A 226 -12.37 -11.62 10.04
N VAL A 227 -13.21 -10.82 9.39
CA VAL A 227 -12.98 -9.36 9.20
C VAL A 227 -12.94 -8.62 10.53
N TRP A 228 -13.72 -9.05 11.53
CA TRP A 228 -13.64 -8.50 12.87
C TRP A 228 -12.30 -8.84 13.54
N ILE A 229 -11.83 -10.09 13.38
CA ILE A 229 -10.53 -10.55 13.90
C ILE A 229 -9.38 -9.77 13.25
N ASP A 230 -9.39 -9.65 11.92
CA ASP A 230 -8.42 -8.85 11.16
C ASP A 230 -8.31 -7.43 11.74
N ARG A 231 -9.44 -6.72 11.87
CA ARG A 231 -9.46 -5.35 12.40
C ARG A 231 -8.88 -5.26 13.81
N VAL A 232 -9.27 -6.17 14.70
CA VAL A 232 -8.79 -6.16 16.10
C VAL A 232 -7.30 -6.51 16.15
N ALA A 233 -6.88 -7.57 15.46
CA ALA A 233 -5.50 -8.00 15.37
C ALA A 233 -4.60 -6.89 14.79
N HIS A 234 -5.02 -6.22 13.71
CA HIS A 234 -4.30 -5.10 13.13
C HIS A 234 -4.05 -3.99 14.15
N THR A 235 -5.09 -3.58 14.90
CA THR A 235 -4.93 -2.51 15.90
C THR A 235 -4.06 -2.88 17.08
N LEU A 236 -4.06 -4.15 17.49
CA LEU A 236 -3.29 -4.61 18.65
C LEU A 236 -1.83 -4.94 18.31
N SER A 237 -1.56 -5.27 17.05
CA SER A 237 -0.24 -5.71 16.58
C SER A 237 0.63 -4.59 16.01
N GLU A 238 0.13 -3.36 15.89
CA GLU A 238 0.84 -2.27 15.18
C GLU A 238 2.27 -2.02 15.67
N GLU A 239 2.48 -2.01 16.99
CA GLU A 239 3.82 -1.83 17.59
C GLU A 239 4.75 -3.00 17.24
N LEU A 240 4.29 -4.25 17.47
CA LEU A 240 5.07 -5.45 17.17
C LEU A 240 5.38 -5.60 15.67
N ARG A 241 4.45 -5.17 14.81
CA ARG A 241 4.65 -5.17 13.35
C ARG A 241 5.66 -4.11 12.93
N THR A 242 5.63 -2.93 13.54
CA THR A 242 6.62 -1.87 13.28
C THR A 242 8.02 -2.35 13.65
N ASP A 243 8.19 -2.95 14.83
CA ASP A 243 9.45 -3.58 15.24
C ASP A 243 9.90 -4.69 14.27
N SER A 244 8.96 -5.54 13.84
CA SER A 244 9.26 -6.63 12.91
C SER A 244 9.69 -6.13 11.52
N ARG A 245 9.05 -5.08 10.99
CA ARG A 245 9.42 -4.46 9.70
C ARG A 245 10.83 -3.87 9.72
N GLN A 246 11.30 -3.44 10.89
CA GLN A 246 12.63 -2.86 11.07
C GLN A 246 13.72 -3.90 11.34
N ALA A 247 13.37 -5.14 11.67
CA ALA A 247 14.32 -6.16 12.09
C ALA A 247 15.41 -6.44 11.05
N GLN A 248 15.08 -6.45 9.75
CA GLN A 248 16.06 -6.60 8.68
C GLN A 248 17.06 -5.44 8.66
N SER A 249 16.56 -4.20 8.73
CA SER A 249 17.40 -3.01 8.71
C SER A 249 18.29 -2.97 9.95
N ARG A 250 17.75 -3.20 11.16
CA ARG A 250 18.55 -3.29 12.40
C ARG A 250 19.69 -4.30 12.25
N TRP A 251 19.38 -5.51 11.76
CA TRP A 251 20.40 -6.53 11.57
C TRP A 251 21.49 -6.08 10.61
N VAL A 252 21.15 -5.44 9.49
CA VAL A 252 22.15 -4.92 8.54
C VAL A 252 23.03 -3.86 9.20
N LEU A 253 22.43 -2.91 9.93
CA LEU A 253 23.15 -1.83 10.62
C LEU A 253 24.12 -2.36 11.68
N GLU A 254 23.73 -3.38 12.44
CA GLU A 254 24.57 -4.01 13.47
C GLU A 254 25.76 -4.81 12.90
N ASN A 255 25.68 -5.25 11.64
CA ASN A 255 26.64 -6.15 11.01
C ASN A 255 27.46 -5.49 9.89
N THR A 256 27.44 -4.16 9.79
CA THR A 256 28.13 -3.41 8.74
C THR A 256 28.76 -2.13 9.28
N ASP A 257 29.72 -1.58 8.53
CA ASP A 257 30.30 -0.28 8.82
C ASP A 257 29.30 0.85 8.59
N GLU A 258 29.46 1.97 9.29
CA GLU A 258 28.57 3.15 9.23
C GLU A 258 28.34 3.64 7.79
N GLN A 259 29.38 3.66 6.94
CA GLN A 259 29.24 4.08 5.55
C GLN A 259 28.30 3.17 4.75
N ALA A 260 28.50 1.85 4.84
CA ALA A 260 27.66 0.88 4.14
C ALA A 260 26.23 0.85 4.69
N ALA A 261 26.05 1.10 5.99
CA ALA A 261 24.76 1.29 6.64
C ALA A 261 24.00 2.50 6.06
N VAL A 262 24.65 3.65 5.96
CA VAL A 262 24.07 4.87 5.38
C VAL A 262 23.68 4.64 3.93
N GLU A 263 24.54 4.01 3.14
CA GLU A 263 24.24 3.71 1.73
C GLU A 263 23.03 2.79 1.60
N TYR A 264 22.97 1.72 2.40
CA TYR A 264 21.87 0.76 2.39
C TYR A 264 20.52 1.43 2.69
N LEU A 265 20.43 2.20 3.77
CA LEU A 265 19.22 2.92 4.14
C LEU A 265 18.83 3.97 3.09
N SER A 266 19.82 4.72 2.58
CA SER A 266 19.60 5.75 1.58
C SER A 266 19.04 5.14 0.29
N ASN A 267 19.62 4.04 -0.19
CA ASN A 267 19.19 3.35 -1.40
C ASN A 267 17.77 2.81 -1.28
N GLN A 268 17.38 2.25 -0.12
CA GLN A 268 15.99 1.82 0.10
C GLN A 268 14.99 2.98 0.06
N VAL A 269 15.28 4.06 0.79
CA VAL A 269 14.41 5.25 0.85
C VAL A 269 14.25 5.85 -0.54
N ILE A 270 15.34 5.93 -1.30
CA ILE A 270 15.35 6.56 -2.62
C ILE A 270 14.67 5.67 -3.64
N ALA A 271 14.92 4.36 -3.64
CA ALA A 271 14.24 3.42 -4.53
C ALA A 271 12.72 3.50 -4.35
N ALA A 272 12.22 3.44 -3.11
CA ALA A 272 10.79 3.52 -2.81
C ALA A 272 10.20 4.89 -3.20
N THR A 273 10.90 5.98 -2.88
CA THR A 273 10.42 7.34 -3.17
C THR A 273 10.45 7.65 -4.66
N PHE A 274 11.49 7.21 -5.37
CA PHE A 274 11.63 7.36 -6.82
C PHE A 274 10.49 6.63 -7.55
N LEU A 275 10.21 5.37 -7.16
CA LEU A 275 9.12 4.61 -7.75
C LEU A 275 7.78 5.32 -7.57
N ASN A 276 7.46 5.72 -6.34
CA ASN A 276 6.15 6.27 -5.99
C ASN A 276 5.94 7.70 -6.51
N LYS A 277 6.94 8.58 -6.40
CA LYS A 277 6.78 10.00 -6.73
C LYS A 277 7.05 10.35 -8.19
N GLN A 278 7.85 9.55 -8.90
CA GLN A 278 8.33 9.91 -10.25
C GLN A 278 8.09 8.81 -11.28
N TYR A 279 8.56 7.60 -11.02
CA TYR A 279 8.58 6.53 -12.02
C TYR A 279 7.16 6.04 -12.39
N TRP A 280 6.39 5.54 -11.41
CA TRP A 280 5.04 5.04 -11.67
C TRP A 280 4.10 6.11 -12.22
N PRO A 281 4.06 7.35 -11.69
CA PRO A 281 3.27 8.44 -12.28
C PRO A 281 3.61 8.71 -13.76
N MET A 282 4.89 8.65 -14.13
CA MET A 282 5.32 8.80 -15.52
C MET A 282 4.79 7.65 -16.39
N ILE A 283 4.96 6.39 -15.95
CA ILE A 283 4.49 5.22 -16.69
C ILE A 283 2.97 5.28 -16.88
N TYR A 284 2.23 5.59 -15.82
CA TYR A 284 0.78 5.69 -15.88
C TYR A 284 0.25 6.84 -16.73
N LYS A 285 1.04 7.89 -16.96
CA LYS A 285 0.68 8.96 -17.90
C LYS A 285 0.57 8.43 -19.34
N ALA A 286 1.26 7.34 -19.69
CA ALA A 286 1.12 6.71 -21.00
C ALA A 286 -0.28 6.12 -21.23
N ALA A 287 -1.03 5.79 -20.18
CA ALA A 287 -2.43 5.32 -20.29
C ALA A 287 -3.36 6.36 -20.91
N GLU A 288 -3.00 7.65 -20.87
CA GLU A 288 -3.76 8.71 -21.53
C GLU A 288 -3.69 8.59 -23.07
N ARG A 289 -2.61 8.00 -23.61
CA ARG A 289 -2.36 7.90 -25.05
C ARG A 289 -2.65 6.52 -25.62
N CYS A 290 -2.37 5.47 -24.86
CA CYS A 290 -2.48 4.09 -25.32
C CYS A 290 -3.60 3.36 -24.56
N PRO A 291 -4.54 2.70 -25.25
CA PRO A 291 -5.62 1.94 -24.60
C PRO A 291 -5.08 0.69 -23.89
N THR A 292 -4.00 0.10 -24.40
CA THR A 292 -3.35 -1.07 -23.82
C THR A 292 -2.00 -0.70 -23.20
N PRO A 293 -1.55 -1.42 -22.14
CA PRO A 293 -0.27 -1.19 -21.49
C PRO A 293 0.89 -1.75 -22.33
N VAL A 294 1.24 -1.08 -23.44
CA VAL A 294 2.36 -1.51 -24.31
C VAL A 294 3.75 -1.24 -23.68
N VAL A 295 3.77 -0.58 -22.53
CA VAL A 295 5.00 -0.18 -21.83
C VAL A 295 5.66 -1.40 -21.19
N LYS A 296 6.99 -1.40 -21.21
CA LYS A 296 7.87 -2.41 -20.60
C LYS A 296 8.71 -1.75 -19.50
N PRO A 297 8.16 -1.55 -18.29
CA PRO A 297 8.84 -0.82 -17.23
C PRO A 297 10.14 -1.48 -16.77
N PHE A 298 10.18 -2.80 -16.61
CA PHE A 298 11.31 -3.47 -15.95
C PHE A 298 12.51 -3.63 -16.88
N VAL A 299 12.31 -4.01 -18.14
CA VAL A 299 13.42 -4.13 -19.11
C VAL A 299 14.14 -2.80 -19.33
N HIS A 300 13.40 -1.69 -19.37
CA HIS A 300 13.98 -0.35 -19.56
C HIS A 300 14.29 0.38 -18.25
N PHE A 301 14.18 -0.31 -17.10
CA PHE A 301 14.25 0.34 -15.80
C PHE A 301 15.58 1.05 -15.58
N GLY A 302 16.72 0.37 -15.80
CA GLY A 302 18.05 0.95 -15.59
C GLY A 302 18.28 2.23 -16.41
N LEU A 303 17.95 2.19 -17.70
CA LEU A 303 18.09 3.35 -18.61
C LEU A 303 17.20 4.53 -18.18
N LEU A 304 15.96 4.25 -17.77
CA LEU A 304 15.03 5.29 -17.31
C LEU A 304 15.44 5.84 -15.95
N MET A 305 15.96 5.00 -15.06
CA MET A 305 16.46 5.40 -13.76
C MET A 305 17.60 6.39 -13.89
N GLU A 306 18.63 6.08 -14.68
CA GLU A 306 19.77 6.97 -14.92
C GLU A 306 19.35 8.33 -15.51
N ARG A 307 18.35 8.34 -16.39
CA ARG A 307 17.85 9.58 -17.01
C ARG A 307 16.99 10.44 -16.07
N LEU A 308 16.21 9.81 -15.19
CA LEU A 308 15.19 10.49 -14.39
C LEU A 308 15.68 10.85 -12.98
N LEU A 309 16.61 10.06 -12.44
CA LEU A 309 17.09 10.23 -11.08
C LEU A 309 18.15 11.33 -11.03
N ASN A 310 17.80 12.43 -10.36
CA ASN A 310 18.68 13.57 -10.16
C ASN A 310 19.14 13.64 -8.70
N GLU A 311 20.44 13.87 -8.49
CA GLU A 311 21.06 14.05 -7.19
C GLU A 311 20.33 15.10 -6.31
N HIS A 312 19.99 16.27 -6.86
CA HIS A 312 19.32 17.32 -6.08
C HIS A 312 17.96 16.85 -5.55
N THR A 313 17.24 16.07 -6.35
CA THR A 313 15.94 15.51 -5.99
C THR A 313 16.11 14.38 -4.97
N ALA A 314 17.10 13.51 -5.14
CA ALA A 314 17.42 12.42 -4.23
C ALA A 314 17.80 12.95 -2.83
N ARG A 315 18.70 13.93 -2.76
CA ARG A 315 19.08 14.60 -1.49
C ARG A 315 17.87 15.22 -0.81
N ARG A 316 16.97 15.88 -1.57
CA ARG A 316 15.72 16.44 -1.02
C ARG A 316 14.82 15.35 -0.43
N TRP A 317 14.70 14.21 -1.09
CA TRP A 317 13.90 13.09 -0.59
C TRP A 317 14.48 12.49 0.69
N LEU A 318 15.80 12.34 0.79
CA LEU A 318 16.45 11.90 2.02
C LEU A 318 16.20 12.86 3.18
N LEU A 319 16.32 14.17 2.97
CA LEU A 319 16.03 15.17 4.00
C LEU A 319 14.55 15.16 4.43
N GLN A 320 13.64 14.97 3.47
CA GLN A 320 12.21 14.81 3.77
C GLN A 320 11.93 13.54 4.57
N ALA A 321 12.55 12.41 4.22
CA ALA A 321 12.37 11.14 4.91
C ALA A 321 12.89 11.18 6.36
N GLN A 322 13.99 11.90 6.62
CA GLN A 322 14.56 12.06 7.96
C GLN A 322 13.74 13.01 8.86
N SER A 323 13.05 13.99 8.26
CA SER A 323 12.29 15.00 9.01
C SER A 323 10.85 14.59 9.34
N HIS A 324 10.22 13.75 8.52
CA HIS A 324 8.84 13.33 8.71
C HIS A 324 8.80 12.03 9.53
N GLY A 325 8.42 12.15 10.80
CA GLY A 325 8.51 11.07 11.79
C GLY A 325 7.61 9.85 11.59
N ASP A 326 6.63 9.84 10.67
CA ASP A 326 5.71 8.68 10.52
C ASP A 326 4.94 8.64 9.17
N GLY A 327 5.38 9.40 8.15
CA GLY A 327 4.65 9.53 6.87
C GLY A 327 5.45 9.22 5.61
N GLY A 328 6.71 8.78 5.77
CA GLY A 328 7.64 8.51 4.68
C GLY A 328 7.75 7.03 4.33
N SER A 329 8.39 6.76 3.18
CA SER A 329 8.57 5.44 2.53
C SER A 329 9.14 4.30 3.40
N GLN A 330 9.52 4.55 4.66
CA GLN A 330 10.00 3.58 5.66
C GLN A 330 9.51 4.00 7.07
N PRO A 331 8.56 3.28 7.69
CA PRO A 331 8.10 3.56 9.05
C PRO A 331 9.24 3.48 10.08
N GLY A 332 9.33 4.47 10.97
CA GLY A 332 10.33 4.57 12.04
C GLY A 332 11.80 4.62 11.56
N LEU A 333 12.05 5.13 10.34
CA LEU A 333 13.41 5.46 9.88
C LEU A 333 14.16 6.34 10.88
N ARG A 334 13.46 7.29 11.52
CA ARG A 334 14.04 8.18 12.54
C ARG A 334 14.54 7.39 13.75
N ASP A 335 13.78 6.39 14.20
CA ASP A 335 14.15 5.56 15.35
C ASP A 335 15.36 4.69 14.99
N LEU A 336 15.40 4.12 13.79
CA LEU A 336 16.56 3.38 13.27
C LEU A 336 17.83 4.24 13.22
N LEU A 337 17.74 5.49 12.76
CA LEU A 337 18.88 6.41 12.71
C LEU A 337 19.38 6.76 14.13
N ALA A 338 18.45 6.99 15.06
CA ALA A 338 18.78 7.27 16.45
C ALA A 338 19.43 6.07 17.16
N GLU A 339 18.93 4.85 16.92
CA GLU A 339 19.49 3.61 17.48
C GLU A 339 20.88 3.29 16.93
N SER A 340 21.12 3.55 15.64
CA SER A 340 22.39 3.27 14.98
C SER A 340 23.44 4.37 15.14
N GLY A 341 23.08 5.53 15.71
CA GLY A 341 23.97 6.68 15.86
C GLY A 341 24.31 7.37 14.53
N ILE A 342 23.48 7.19 13.49
CA ILE A 342 23.68 7.82 12.18
C ILE A 342 23.00 9.19 12.19
N ASP A 343 23.81 10.25 12.10
CA ASP A 343 23.29 11.62 12.12
C ASP A 343 22.52 11.98 10.83
N HIS A 344 23.10 11.66 9.67
CA HIS A 344 22.58 12.10 8.38
C HIS A 344 22.74 11.06 7.27
N LEU A 345 21.63 10.77 6.58
CA LEU A 345 21.65 10.05 5.31
C LEU A 345 22.13 10.96 4.19
N HIS A 346 23.04 10.45 3.36
CA HIS A 346 23.52 11.14 2.16
C HIS A 346 23.30 10.29 0.90
N TRP A 347 23.23 10.98 -0.24
CA TRP A 347 23.08 10.30 -1.51
C TRP A 347 24.43 9.75 -1.97
N SER A 348 24.47 8.44 -2.18
CA SER A 348 25.51 7.77 -2.97
C SER A 348 24.94 7.49 -4.35
N GLN A 349 25.69 7.79 -5.40
CA GLN A 349 25.24 7.48 -6.76
C GLN A 349 24.93 5.98 -6.89
N PRO A 350 23.99 5.58 -7.77
CA PRO A 350 23.71 4.18 -8.00
C PRO A 350 24.99 3.45 -8.41
N PRO A 351 25.16 2.20 -7.98
CA PRO A 351 26.38 1.45 -8.26
C PRO A 351 26.56 1.25 -9.76
N GLN A 352 27.78 1.46 -10.28
CA GLN A 352 28.11 1.22 -11.69
C GLN A 352 27.82 -0.22 -12.11
N ALA A 353 28.10 -1.18 -11.22
CA ALA A 353 27.70 -2.58 -11.35
C ALA A 353 26.63 -2.91 -10.31
N ASN A 354 25.37 -2.93 -10.75
CA ASN A 354 24.23 -3.20 -9.88
C ASN A 354 24.07 -4.70 -9.58
N ALA A 355 23.29 -5.01 -8.53
CA ALA A 355 23.06 -6.39 -8.11
C ALA A 355 22.35 -7.21 -9.19
N PHE A 356 21.45 -6.61 -9.98
CA PHE A 356 20.75 -7.33 -11.05
C PHE A 356 21.72 -7.92 -12.09
N GLN A 357 22.65 -7.10 -12.58
CA GLN A 357 23.66 -7.51 -13.58
C GLN A 357 24.58 -8.62 -13.09
N ASN A 358 24.82 -8.69 -11.77
CA ASN A 358 25.66 -9.73 -11.18
C ASN A 358 24.88 -11.03 -10.95
N LEU A 359 23.65 -10.93 -10.43
CA LEU A 359 22.84 -12.08 -10.06
C LEU A 359 22.20 -12.81 -11.24
N PHE A 360 21.88 -12.09 -12.33
CA PHE A 360 21.17 -12.63 -13.47
C PHE A 360 22.01 -12.58 -14.74
N ALA A 361 22.13 -13.72 -15.42
CA ALA A 361 22.87 -13.81 -16.68
C ALA A 361 22.13 -13.18 -17.88
N SER A 362 20.80 -13.10 -17.83
CA SER A 362 19.98 -12.52 -18.90
C SER A 362 18.85 -11.64 -18.38
N THR A 363 18.37 -10.73 -19.22
CA THR A 363 17.22 -9.86 -18.95
C THR A 363 15.88 -10.52 -19.24
N ASP A 364 15.84 -11.82 -19.57
CA ASP A 364 14.59 -12.48 -19.99
C ASP A 364 13.59 -12.56 -18.84
N ILE A 365 14.08 -12.69 -17.60
CA ILE A 365 13.22 -12.65 -16.42
C ILE A 365 12.51 -11.29 -16.26
N LEU A 366 13.14 -10.19 -16.69
CA LEU A 366 12.51 -8.86 -16.69
C LEU A 366 11.40 -8.77 -17.75
N LYS A 367 11.56 -9.45 -18.90
CA LYS A 367 10.50 -9.53 -19.91
C LYS A 367 9.29 -10.28 -19.38
N SER A 368 9.51 -11.40 -18.68
CA SER A 368 8.45 -12.14 -18.00
C SER A 368 7.77 -11.29 -16.93
N LEU A 369 8.53 -10.48 -16.20
CA LEU A 369 7.98 -9.56 -15.20
C LEU A 369 7.15 -8.43 -15.83
N ASP A 370 7.58 -7.90 -16.98
CA ASP A 370 6.80 -6.96 -17.77
C ASP A 370 5.47 -7.58 -18.23
N THR A 371 5.48 -8.81 -18.74
CA THR A 371 4.25 -9.51 -19.15
C THR A 371 3.30 -9.75 -17.98
N LEU A 372 3.83 -10.17 -16.83
CA LEU A 372 3.03 -10.33 -15.62
C LEU A 372 2.42 -9.00 -15.18
N TRP A 373 3.21 -7.93 -15.13
CA TRP A 373 2.74 -6.60 -14.76
C TRP A 373 1.67 -6.09 -15.72
N GLN A 374 1.82 -6.30 -17.03
CA GLN A 374 0.82 -5.95 -18.03
C GLN A 374 -0.53 -6.63 -17.77
N ALA A 375 -0.52 -7.92 -17.47
CA ALA A 375 -1.74 -8.67 -17.16
C ALA A 375 -2.42 -8.18 -15.87
N VAL A 376 -1.64 -7.80 -14.86
CA VAL A 376 -2.17 -7.30 -13.57
C VAL A 376 -2.73 -5.89 -13.71
N ILE A 377 -2.07 -5.00 -14.45
CA ILE A 377 -2.44 -3.59 -14.55
C ILE A 377 -3.55 -3.34 -15.57
N GLU A 378 -3.80 -4.26 -16.50
CA GLU A 378 -4.74 -4.08 -17.62
C GLU A 378 -6.13 -3.55 -17.21
N PRO A 379 -6.80 -4.08 -16.16
CA PRO A 379 -8.11 -3.56 -15.74
C PRO A 379 -8.04 -2.10 -15.27
N GLU A 380 -7.04 -1.76 -14.47
CA GLU A 380 -6.84 -0.40 -13.96
C GLU A 380 -6.42 0.55 -15.09
N TRP A 381 -5.59 0.08 -16.00
CA TRP A 381 -5.13 0.81 -17.19
C TRP A 381 -6.31 1.19 -18.08
N ASN A 382 -7.17 0.21 -18.40
CA ASN A 382 -8.38 0.42 -19.19
C ASN A 382 -9.34 1.41 -18.52
N GLN A 383 -9.48 1.34 -17.20
CA GLN A 383 -10.29 2.30 -16.44
C GLN A 383 -9.73 3.73 -16.54
N ARG A 384 -8.41 3.89 -16.38
CA ARG A 384 -7.71 5.17 -16.51
C ARG A 384 -7.84 5.75 -17.92
N HIS A 385 -7.63 4.91 -18.95
CA HIS A 385 -7.79 5.31 -20.36
C HIS A 385 -9.22 5.75 -20.65
N THR A 386 -10.21 4.95 -20.27
CA THR A 386 -11.64 5.26 -20.46
C THR A 386 -12.02 6.56 -19.76
N ARG A 387 -11.55 6.77 -18.52
CA ARG A 387 -11.76 8.02 -17.79
C ARG A 387 -11.16 9.22 -18.53
N PHE A 388 -9.94 9.09 -19.05
CA PHE A 388 -9.30 10.15 -19.83
C PHE A 388 -10.08 10.48 -21.10
N GLN A 389 -10.52 9.47 -21.87
CA GLN A 389 -11.32 9.68 -23.08
C GLN A 389 -12.66 10.37 -22.78
N ASN A 390 -13.32 9.96 -21.69
CA ASN A 390 -14.56 10.59 -21.24
C ASN A 390 -14.35 12.05 -20.82
N ASP A 391 -13.26 12.34 -20.11
CA ASP A 391 -12.88 13.70 -19.74
C ASP A 391 -12.57 14.56 -20.98
N ARG A 392 -11.91 13.99 -21.99
CA ARG A 392 -11.61 14.67 -23.27
C ARG A 392 -12.89 15.00 -24.05
N LEU A 393 -13.78 14.04 -24.22
CA LEU A 393 -15.05 14.24 -24.92
C LEU A 393 -15.95 15.26 -24.20
N ARG A 394 -15.93 15.27 -22.87
CA ARG A 394 -16.63 16.29 -22.06
C ARG A 394 -15.99 17.67 -22.23
N PHE A 395 -14.66 17.73 -22.26
CA PHE A 395 -13.93 18.97 -22.49
C PHE A 395 -14.31 19.58 -23.84
N GLU A 396 -14.27 18.81 -24.93
CA GLU A 396 -14.66 19.26 -26.27
C GLU A 396 -16.10 19.79 -26.32
N LYS A 397 -17.05 19.07 -25.71
CA LYS A 397 -18.46 19.52 -25.61
C LYS A 397 -18.60 20.84 -24.85
N LEU A 398 -17.88 21.00 -23.74
CA LEU A 398 -17.92 22.23 -22.93
C LEU A 398 -17.21 23.38 -23.64
N GLN A 399 -16.13 23.11 -24.37
CA GLN A 399 -15.41 24.09 -25.18
C GLN A 399 -16.31 24.66 -26.28
N THR A 400 -17.02 23.81 -27.03
CA THR A 400 -17.98 24.25 -28.05
C THR A 400 -19.10 25.09 -27.44
N ARG A 401 -19.65 24.67 -26.29
CA ARG A 401 -20.69 25.45 -25.59
C ARG A 401 -20.17 26.78 -25.08
N ALA A 402 -18.95 26.83 -24.54
CA ALA A 402 -18.32 28.07 -24.08
C ALA A 402 -18.11 29.07 -25.22
N GLY A 403 -17.85 28.59 -26.44
CA GLY A 403 -17.77 29.44 -27.64
C GLY A 403 -19.12 29.99 -28.11
N GLN A 404 -20.23 29.34 -27.75
CA GLN A 404 -21.58 29.75 -28.14
C GLN A 404 -22.27 30.59 -27.06
N GLN A 405 -22.10 30.25 -25.78
CA GLN A 405 -22.79 30.85 -24.64
C GLN A 405 -21.90 30.84 -23.39
N ALA A 406 -22.11 31.83 -22.52
CA ALA A 406 -21.43 31.88 -21.23
C ALA A 406 -21.82 30.68 -20.35
N LEU A 407 -20.83 29.85 -19.97
CA LEU A 407 -21.05 28.74 -19.05
C LEU A 407 -21.25 29.27 -17.62
N ARG A 408 -22.20 28.66 -16.88
CA ARG A 408 -22.52 28.99 -15.48
C ARG A 408 -22.61 27.73 -14.61
N GLY A 409 -22.46 27.92 -13.30
CA GLY A 409 -22.60 26.88 -12.28
C GLY A 409 -21.69 25.67 -12.51
N ASP A 410 -22.24 24.46 -12.36
CA ASP A 410 -21.47 23.21 -12.44
C ASP A 410 -20.76 22.98 -13.77
N SER A 411 -21.35 23.45 -14.88
CA SER A 411 -20.76 23.29 -16.21
C SER A 411 -19.48 24.12 -16.36
N ALA A 412 -19.50 25.36 -15.86
CA ALA A 412 -18.33 26.24 -15.80
C ALA A 412 -17.24 25.66 -14.89
N ARG A 413 -17.62 25.15 -13.71
CA ARG A 413 -16.69 24.57 -12.74
C ARG A 413 -15.96 23.37 -13.31
N ARG A 414 -16.69 22.47 -13.97
CA ARG A 414 -16.12 21.30 -14.65
C ARG A 414 -15.22 21.72 -15.81
N TYR A 415 -15.60 22.74 -16.57
CA TYR A 415 -14.79 23.23 -17.68
C TYR A 415 -13.44 23.80 -17.20
N ILE A 416 -13.43 24.67 -16.17
CA ILE A 416 -12.18 25.21 -15.58
C ILE A 416 -11.21 24.08 -15.20
N LYS A 417 -11.72 23.02 -14.55
CA LYS A 417 -10.91 21.88 -14.14
C LYS A 417 -10.32 21.10 -15.33
N LEU A 418 -11.06 20.99 -16.43
CA LEU A 418 -10.63 20.26 -17.63
C LEU A 418 -9.69 21.08 -18.52
N VAL A 419 -9.84 22.40 -18.54
CA VAL A 419 -8.98 23.33 -19.30
C VAL A 419 -7.51 23.15 -18.91
N GLY A 420 -7.21 23.05 -17.62
CA GLY A 420 -5.83 22.87 -17.15
C GLY A 420 -5.21 21.53 -17.54
N ARG A 421 -6.02 20.56 -17.97
CA ARG A 421 -5.59 19.23 -18.40
C ARG A 421 -5.39 19.12 -19.92
N PHE A 422 -6.21 19.82 -20.71
CA PHE A 422 -6.26 19.64 -22.17
C PHE A 422 -5.83 20.87 -22.98
N MET A 423 -5.71 22.05 -22.36
CA MET A 423 -5.25 23.26 -23.04
C MET A 423 -3.83 23.65 -22.63
N ASP A 424 -3.12 24.30 -23.56
CA ASP A 424 -1.85 24.96 -23.28
C ASP A 424 -2.04 26.05 -22.21
N ARG A 425 -1.02 26.24 -21.36
CA ARG A 425 -1.10 27.19 -20.23
C ARG A 425 -1.50 28.60 -20.66
N GLU A 426 -0.96 29.09 -21.77
CA GLU A 426 -1.26 30.45 -22.26
C GLU A 426 -2.72 30.61 -22.67
N LYS A 427 -3.29 29.64 -23.38
CA LYS A 427 -4.70 29.65 -23.79
C LYS A 427 -5.63 29.40 -22.60
N ALA A 428 -5.20 28.58 -21.64
CA ALA A 428 -5.95 28.27 -20.43
C ALA A 428 -6.18 29.53 -19.57
N VAL A 429 -5.16 30.39 -19.44
CA VAL A 429 -5.26 31.66 -18.71
C VAL A 429 -6.40 32.53 -19.24
N THR A 430 -6.50 32.70 -20.56
CA THR A 430 -7.58 33.48 -21.18
C THR A 430 -8.95 32.91 -20.83
N VAL A 431 -9.08 31.58 -20.82
CA VAL A 431 -10.33 30.91 -20.44
C VAL A 431 -10.67 31.15 -18.97
N TYR A 432 -9.70 31.08 -18.06
CA TYR A 432 -9.93 31.36 -16.63
C TYR A 432 -10.35 32.80 -16.38
N ARG A 433 -9.71 33.76 -17.05
CA ARG A 433 -10.07 35.18 -16.97
C ARG A 433 -11.49 35.42 -17.47
N ASN A 434 -11.84 34.89 -18.63
CA ASN A 434 -13.17 35.03 -19.19
C ASN A 434 -14.23 34.38 -18.28
N MET A 435 -13.91 33.23 -17.67
CA MET A 435 -14.81 32.55 -16.76
C MET A 435 -15.04 33.31 -15.46
N TYR A 436 -13.98 33.91 -14.92
CA TYR A 436 -14.04 34.80 -13.75
C TYR A 436 -14.90 36.04 -14.06
N GLN A 437 -14.62 36.74 -15.15
CA GLN A 437 -15.37 37.94 -15.55
C GLN A 437 -16.85 37.65 -15.83
N ALA A 438 -17.16 36.49 -16.44
CA ALA A 438 -18.54 36.09 -16.73
C ALA A 438 -19.33 35.63 -15.48
N ASN A 439 -18.66 35.33 -14.36
CA ASN A 439 -19.26 34.73 -13.16
C ASN A 439 -18.81 35.41 -11.85
N LEU A 440 -18.76 36.74 -11.82
CA LEU A 440 -18.33 37.55 -10.66
C LEU A 440 -19.17 37.37 -9.37
N ASN A 441 -20.32 36.69 -9.46
CA ASN A 441 -21.22 36.45 -8.33
C ASN A 441 -21.21 34.99 -7.85
N ASP A 442 -20.43 34.09 -8.46
CA ASP A 442 -20.27 32.70 -8.01
C ASP A 442 -18.93 32.56 -7.29
N ALA A 443 -18.99 32.48 -5.95
CA ALA A 443 -17.81 32.36 -5.09
C ALA A 443 -16.94 31.15 -5.45
N GLY A 444 -17.56 30.02 -5.81
CA GLY A 444 -16.84 28.80 -6.16
C GLY A 444 -16.12 28.89 -7.51
N LEU A 445 -16.70 29.58 -8.50
CA LEU A 445 -16.04 29.80 -9.79
C LEU A 445 -14.92 30.84 -9.70
N CYS A 446 -15.12 31.90 -8.92
CA CYS A 446 -14.06 32.87 -8.62
C CYS A 446 -12.87 32.18 -7.93
N PHE A 447 -13.16 31.32 -6.93
CA PHE A 447 -12.12 30.58 -6.22
C PHE A 447 -11.33 29.64 -7.13
N ASN A 448 -12.02 28.82 -7.93
CA ASN A 448 -11.36 27.85 -8.80
C ASN A 448 -10.58 28.52 -9.93
N SER A 449 -11.12 29.58 -10.54
CA SER A 449 -10.42 30.34 -11.59
C SER A 449 -9.19 31.03 -11.01
N GLY A 450 -9.30 31.64 -9.82
CA GLY A 450 -8.18 32.26 -9.12
C GLY A 450 -7.05 31.29 -8.81
N CYS A 451 -7.37 30.10 -8.28
CA CYS A 451 -6.38 29.06 -8.03
C CYS A 451 -5.62 28.63 -9.30
N GLU A 452 -6.32 28.40 -10.40
CA GLU A 452 -5.68 27.97 -11.66
C GLU A 452 -4.89 29.10 -12.34
N MET A 453 -5.30 30.36 -12.18
CA MET A 453 -4.54 31.54 -12.62
C MET A 453 -3.23 31.69 -11.84
N LEU A 454 -3.24 31.54 -10.51
CA LEU A 454 -2.02 31.55 -9.69
C LEU A 454 -1.02 30.47 -10.13
N LYS A 455 -1.50 29.23 -10.32
CA LYS A 455 -0.66 28.11 -10.81
C LYS A 455 -0.07 28.36 -12.19
N SER A 456 -0.77 29.14 -13.02
CA SER A 456 -0.34 29.50 -14.38
C SER A 456 0.59 30.72 -14.40
N GLY A 457 0.91 31.30 -13.24
CA GLY A 457 1.79 32.46 -13.10
C GLY A 457 1.10 33.81 -13.25
N GLN A 458 -0.23 33.87 -13.35
CA GLN A 458 -1.00 35.11 -13.40
C GLN A 458 -1.38 35.52 -11.97
N LEU A 459 -0.40 36.09 -11.27
CA LEU A 459 -0.51 36.33 -9.85
C LEU A 459 -1.62 37.35 -9.54
N ARG A 460 -1.54 38.56 -10.09
CA ARG A 460 -2.49 39.66 -9.78
C ARG A 460 -3.96 39.29 -9.99
N GLU A 461 -4.32 38.81 -11.18
CA GLU A 461 -5.70 38.43 -11.52
C GLU A 461 -6.17 37.23 -10.70
N GLY A 462 -5.24 36.31 -10.38
CA GLY A 462 -5.52 35.19 -9.48
C GLY A 462 -5.85 35.64 -8.06
N TYR A 463 -5.12 36.63 -7.53
CA TYR A 463 -5.38 37.24 -6.22
C TYR A 463 -6.73 37.94 -6.17
N GLU A 464 -7.04 38.79 -7.16
CA GLU A 464 -8.31 39.51 -7.23
C GLU A 464 -9.50 38.53 -7.26
N ALA A 465 -9.39 37.44 -8.02
CA ALA A 465 -10.42 36.41 -8.08
C ALA A 465 -10.58 35.64 -6.75
N LEU A 466 -9.50 35.34 -6.03
CA LEU A 466 -9.55 34.70 -4.72
C LEU A 466 -10.11 35.61 -3.63
N GLN A 467 -9.76 36.90 -3.66
CA GLN A 467 -10.32 37.89 -2.75
C GLN A 467 -11.83 38.03 -2.97
N ARG A 468 -12.25 38.09 -4.24
CA ARG A 468 -13.68 38.14 -4.57
C ARG A 468 -14.43 36.90 -4.09
N ALA A 469 -13.82 35.72 -4.17
CA ALA A 469 -14.41 34.50 -3.63
C ALA A 469 -14.57 34.55 -2.10
N ALA A 470 -13.58 35.10 -1.39
CA ALA A 470 -13.62 35.27 0.07
C ALA A 470 -14.68 36.29 0.52
N GLU A 471 -14.91 37.34 -0.27
CA GLU A 471 -15.97 38.33 -0.02
C GLU A 471 -17.37 37.75 -0.20
N LEU A 472 -17.55 36.85 -1.18
CA LEU A 472 -18.85 36.25 -1.50
C LEU A 472 -19.21 35.08 -0.57
N ASP A 473 -18.22 34.33 -0.09
CA ASP A 473 -18.43 33.18 0.80
C ASP A 473 -17.35 33.11 1.88
N SER A 474 -17.75 33.39 3.13
CA SER A 474 -16.87 33.38 4.30
C SER A 474 -16.27 32.01 4.61
N SER A 475 -16.88 30.91 4.15
CA SER A 475 -16.34 29.56 4.32
C SER A 475 -15.09 29.31 3.45
N LEU A 476 -14.98 30.01 2.32
CA LEU A 476 -13.84 29.93 1.40
C LEU A 476 -12.69 30.87 1.79
N ALA A 477 -12.94 31.85 2.66
CA ALA A 477 -11.98 32.86 3.04
C ALA A 477 -10.67 32.27 3.58
N ASN A 478 -10.74 31.30 4.50
CA ASN A 478 -9.51 30.69 5.07
C ASN A 478 -8.66 30.00 4.01
N ARG A 479 -9.29 29.31 3.05
CA ARG A 479 -8.58 28.61 1.96
C ARG A 479 -8.01 29.59 0.95
N ALA A 480 -8.74 30.66 0.64
CA ALA A 480 -8.26 31.72 -0.24
C ALA A 480 -7.02 32.39 0.37
N HIS A 481 -7.07 32.81 1.63
CA HIS A 481 -5.92 33.41 2.31
C HIS A 481 -4.70 32.48 2.39
N ALA A 482 -4.90 31.17 2.61
CA ALA A 482 -3.80 30.21 2.60
C ALA A 482 -3.10 30.13 1.23
N MET A 483 -3.87 30.03 0.14
CA MET A 483 -3.32 30.01 -1.23
C MET A 483 -2.60 31.32 -1.57
N ILE A 484 -3.17 32.45 -1.14
CA ILE A 484 -2.60 33.78 -1.31
C ILE A 484 -1.22 33.87 -0.61
N ASN A 485 -1.15 33.39 0.63
CA ASN A 485 0.07 33.39 1.43
C ASN A 485 1.16 32.49 0.85
N GLU A 486 0.80 31.31 0.32
CA GLU A 486 1.73 30.39 -0.32
C GLU A 486 2.47 31.04 -1.50
N HIS A 487 1.78 31.90 -2.27
CA HIS A 487 2.33 32.57 -3.45
C HIS A 487 2.86 33.99 -3.16
N ARG A 488 2.80 34.45 -1.90
CA ARG A 488 3.09 35.84 -1.49
C ARG A 488 4.50 36.29 -1.88
N HIS A 489 5.49 35.42 -1.75
CA HIS A 489 6.87 35.74 -2.13
C HIS A 489 7.04 35.95 -3.64
N ALA A 490 6.32 35.18 -4.46
CA ALA A 490 6.34 35.36 -5.91
C ALA A 490 5.69 36.68 -6.33
N TRP A 491 4.60 37.07 -5.66
CA TRP A 491 3.90 38.32 -5.91
C TRP A 491 4.73 39.56 -5.56
N ILE A 492 5.34 39.59 -4.37
CA ILE A 492 6.21 40.70 -3.94
C ILE A 492 7.38 40.90 -4.91
N HIS A 493 7.92 39.81 -5.47
CA HIS A 493 8.97 39.89 -6.46
C HIS A 493 8.50 40.45 -7.81
N GLU A 494 7.30 40.11 -8.25
CA GLU A 494 6.71 40.61 -9.50
C GLU A 494 6.34 42.10 -9.40
N ASP A 495 5.78 42.52 -8.27
CA ASP A 495 5.41 43.92 -8.00
C ASP A 495 6.64 44.84 -7.96
N ASN A 496 7.72 44.39 -7.31
CA ASN A 496 9.00 45.08 -7.30
C ASN A 496 9.69 45.14 -8.68
N LYS A 497 9.46 44.15 -9.54
CA LYS A 497 10.03 44.11 -10.90
C LYS A 497 9.31 45.12 -11.81
N MET A 498 7.99 45.22 -11.70
CA MET A 498 7.18 46.21 -12.44
C MET A 498 7.45 47.64 -11.97
N ALA A 499 7.57 47.88 -10.65
CA ALA A 499 7.92 49.19 -10.10
C ALA A 499 9.29 49.70 -10.61
N LYS A 500 10.24 48.79 -10.86
CA LYS A 500 11.55 49.10 -11.47
C LYS A 500 11.53 49.27 -12.99
N GLN A 501 10.47 48.84 -13.68
CA GLN A 501 10.29 49.04 -15.12
C GLN A 501 9.47 50.30 -15.44
N ALA A 502 8.75 50.84 -14.45
CA ALA A 502 7.98 52.08 -14.54
C ALA A 502 8.75 53.33 -14.09
N CYS A 503 9.93 53.16 -13.48
CA CYS A 503 10.95 54.19 -13.26
C CYS A 503 12.03 54.04 -14.32
#